data_AF-A0A662BCP7-F1
#
_entry.id   AF-A0A662BCP7-F1
#
_cell.length_a   1.000
_cell.length_b   1.000
_cell.length_c   1.000
_cell.angle_alpha   90.00
_cell.angle_beta   90.00
_cell.angle_gamma   90.00
#
_symmetry.space_group_name_H-M   'P 1'
#
loop_
_entity.id
_entity.type
_entity.pdbx_description
1 polymer ?
#
loop_
_entity_poly.entity_id
_entity_poly.type
_entity_poly.pdbx_seq_one_letter_code
_entity_poly.pdbx_strand_id
1 'polypeptide(L)'
;MPWTLPPEFITYGRNFRVSSGAIVPKGGVQEFSTAPASWFPAHVFHIGSLGNNYWIVAGRTKVYVVVGAVWHDITSAAGYGTLNANDELLWTTCALGEIPILNNPQAHPEYWSPQQTTQILQPLLFDATNTWLAKTYSAKVFRSHKNFLFALNLTEGSTEFPDSFRWSHPADVNGLPATWDETDEAFLAGKASLGGNYGDIIDGASLRDSFPIYSESGINILDYTNDEYVWRRRELSSTIGLLTTNCVVEIKGTHFLLGDSDVVTNDGNQINSIAHNRIRKDLFTKIDTDNFNRCYV
;
A
#
# COMPACT_ATOMS: atom_id res chain seq x y z
N MET A 1 -35.23 -18.40 -1.17
CA MET A 1 -35.74 -18.16 -2.54
C MET A 1 -36.27 -16.73 -2.63
N PRO A 2 -36.19 -16.05 -3.79
CA PRO A 2 -36.28 -14.57 -3.89
C PRO A 2 -37.69 -13.94 -3.79
N TRP A 3 -38.76 -14.72 -3.61
CA TRP A 3 -40.15 -14.21 -3.73
C TRP A 3 -40.68 -13.47 -2.49
N THR A 4 -39.93 -13.40 -1.38
CA THR A 4 -40.37 -12.76 -0.13
C THR A 4 -39.88 -11.33 0.05
N LEU A 5 -39.19 -10.77 -0.95
CA LEU A 5 -38.70 -9.40 -0.88
C LEU A 5 -39.71 -8.45 -1.53
N PRO A 6 -40.16 -7.41 -0.82
CA PRO A 6 -41.00 -6.36 -1.41
C PRO A 6 -40.37 -5.75 -2.67
N PRO A 7 -41.16 -5.32 -3.65
CA PRO A 7 -40.68 -4.86 -4.96
C PRO A 7 -39.74 -3.65 -4.90
N GLU A 8 -39.71 -2.93 -3.79
CA GLU A 8 -38.79 -1.83 -3.51
C GLU A 8 -37.34 -2.26 -3.20
N PHE A 9 -37.06 -3.55 -3.00
CA PHE A 9 -35.72 -4.04 -2.66
C PHE A 9 -34.95 -4.56 -3.88
N ILE A 10 -33.76 -4.01 -4.07
CA ILE A 10 -32.81 -4.46 -5.09
C ILE A 10 -32.24 -5.81 -4.66
N THR A 11 -32.40 -6.82 -5.50
CA THR A 11 -31.85 -8.17 -5.26
C THR A 11 -30.55 -8.41 -6.02
N TYR A 12 -30.33 -7.68 -7.12
CA TYR A 12 -29.15 -7.75 -7.97
C TYR A 12 -29.09 -6.50 -8.86
N GLY A 13 -27.89 -6.08 -9.23
CA GLY A 13 -27.69 -5.09 -10.28
C GLY A 13 -26.27 -5.16 -10.86
N ARG A 14 -26.12 -4.78 -12.12
CA ARG A 14 -24.83 -4.74 -12.83
C ARG A 14 -24.64 -3.36 -13.43
N ASN A 15 -23.42 -2.82 -13.37
CA ASN A 15 -23.04 -1.52 -13.95
C ASN A 15 -23.94 -0.35 -13.51
N PHE A 16 -24.33 -0.32 -12.24
CA PHE A 16 -25.01 0.82 -11.64
C PHE A 16 -24.11 1.45 -10.57
N ARG A 17 -24.32 2.74 -10.33
CA ARG A 17 -23.77 3.48 -9.19
C ARG A 17 -24.94 4.03 -8.39
N VAL A 18 -24.80 4.06 -7.07
CA VAL A 18 -25.72 4.80 -6.22
C VAL A 18 -25.11 6.18 -5.95
N SER A 19 -25.83 7.23 -6.31
CA SER A 19 -25.43 8.61 -6.07
C SER A 19 -26.64 9.42 -5.64
N SER A 20 -26.51 10.20 -4.57
CA SER A 20 -27.58 11.05 -4.04
C SER A 20 -28.90 10.31 -3.77
N GLY A 21 -28.82 9.06 -3.29
CA GLY A 21 -29.99 8.23 -3.00
C GLY A 21 -30.71 7.66 -4.24
N ALA A 22 -30.18 7.89 -5.45
CA ALA A 22 -30.71 7.35 -6.70
C ALA A 22 -29.74 6.35 -7.34
N ILE A 23 -30.30 5.42 -8.10
CA ILE A 23 -29.54 4.52 -8.97
C ILE A 23 -29.29 5.24 -10.28
N VAL A 24 -28.03 5.39 -10.65
CA VAL A 24 -27.60 5.95 -11.94
C VAL A 24 -26.77 4.91 -12.69
N PRO A 25 -26.82 4.87 -14.03
CA PRO A 25 -25.94 4.01 -14.80
C PRO A 25 -24.49 4.38 -14.53
N LYS A 26 -23.63 3.38 -14.32
CA LYS A 26 -22.18 3.58 -14.39
C LYS A 26 -21.90 3.92 -15.86
N GLY A 27 -21.46 5.15 -16.14
CA GLY A 27 -21.24 5.66 -17.49
C GLY A 27 -20.31 4.77 -18.34
N GLY A 28 -20.21 5.08 -19.63
CA GLY A 28 -19.31 4.36 -20.54
C GLY A 28 -17.85 4.46 -20.13
N VAL A 29 -17.06 3.46 -20.50
CA VAL A 29 -15.60 3.51 -20.41
C VAL A 29 -15.05 3.93 -21.76
N GLN A 30 -14.09 4.85 -21.76
CA GLN A 30 -13.33 5.25 -22.94
C GLN A 30 -11.88 4.86 -22.71
N GLU A 31 -11.23 4.31 -23.74
CA GLU A 31 -9.81 4.04 -23.70
C GLU A 31 -9.05 5.37 -23.60
N PHE A 32 -8.24 5.52 -22.55
CA PHE A 32 -7.43 6.71 -22.33
C PHE A 32 -6.15 6.69 -23.19
N SER A 33 -5.48 5.54 -23.27
CA SER A 33 -4.27 5.35 -24.07
C SER A 33 -3.95 3.85 -24.22
N THR A 34 -3.33 3.47 -25.34
CA THR A 34 -2.84 2.10 -25.56
C THR A 34 -1.38 1.98 -25.12
N ALA A 35 -1.06 0.93 -24.36
CA ALA A 35 0.31 0.68 -23.91
C ALA A 35 1.24 0.30 -25.09
N PRO A 36 2.52 0.71 -25.07
CA PRO A 36 3.43 0.52 -26.21
C PRO A 36 3.87 -0.94 -26.43
N ALA A 37 3.84 -1.78 -25.40
CA ALA A 37 4.20 -3.21 -25.46
C ALA A 37 3.54 -4.00 -24.31
N SER A 38 3.64 -5.32 -24.34
CA SER A 38 3.28 -6.17 -23.19
C SER A 38 4.46 -6.31 -22.23
N TRP A 39 4.26 -5.89 -20.98
CA TRP A 39 5.26 -5.91 -19.90
C TRP A 39 4.65 -6.35 -18.56
N PHE A 40 3.44 -6.94 -18.62
CA PHE A 40 2.66 -7.42 -17.48
C PHE A 40 2.41 -6.32 -16.42
N PRO A 41 1.67 -5.25 -16.76
CA PRO A 41 1.28 -4.22 -15.80
C PRO A 41 0.33 -4.80 -14.75
N ALA A 42 0.52 -4.40 -13.50
CA ALA A 42 -0.28 -4.89 -12.38
C ALA A 42 -0.60 -3.81 -11.33
N HIS A 43 0.21 -2.75 -11.25
CA HIS A 43 0.03 -1.70 -10.27
C HIS A 43 -0.01 -0.33 -10.93
N VAL A 44 -0.88 0.55 -10.44
CA VAL A 44 -1.03 1.91 -10.94
C VAL A 44 -1.04 2.90 -9.77
N PHE A 45 -0.31 3.99 -9.93
CA PHE A 45 -0.19 5.03 -8.92
C PHE A 45 -0.24 6.41 -9.58
N HIS A 46 -1.03 7.31 -9.01
CA HIS A 46 -1.13 8.69 -9.47
C HIS A 46 -0.24 9.60 -8.63
N ILE A 47 0.52 10.47 -9.29
CA ILE A 47 1.19 11.58 -8.62
C ILE A 47 1.04 12.88 -9.41
N GLY A 48 0.60 13.93 -8.71
CA GLY A 48 0.51 15.29 -9.25
C GLY A 48 1.76 16.07 -8.91
N SER A 49 2.19 16.94 -9.82
CA SER A 49 3.17 17.99 -9.59
C SER A 49 2.56 19.35 -10.01
N LEU A 50 3.20 20.46 -9.65
CA LEU A 50 2.72 21.84 -9.88
C LEU A 50 2.30 22.15 -11.32
N GLY A 51 2.74 21.39 -12.33
CA GLY A 51 2.38 21.60 -13.74
C GLY A 51 1.87 20.37 -14.51
N ASN A 52 2.01 19.15 -13.99
CA ASN A 52 1.66 17.91 -14.71
C ASN A 52 1.11 16.84 -13.76
N ASN A 53 0.22 15.99 -14.29
CA ASN A 53 -0.23 14.77 -13.62
C ASN A 53 0.43 13.56 -14.26
N TYR A 54 1.02 12.71 -13.44
CA TYR A 54 1.75 11.52 -13.84
C TYR A 54 1.01 10.29 -13.34
N TRP A 55 0.77 9.33 -14.24
CA TRP A 55 0.32 7.99 -13.87
C TRP A 55 1.49 7.03 -13.99
N ILE A 56 2.01 6.57 -12.86
CA ILE A 56 3.04 5.55 -12.82
C ILE A 56 2.35 4.20 -12.90
N VAL A 57 2.76 3.39 -13.86
CA VAL A 57 2.29 2.02 -14.02
C VAL A 57 3.50 1.14 -13.80
N ALA A 58 3.40 0.21 -12.83
CA ALA A 58 4.42 -0.79 -12.52
C ALA A 58 3.95 -2.21 -12.86
N GLY A 59 4.91 -3.09 -13.08
CA GLY A 59 4.73 -4.36 -13.77
C GLY A 59 6.01 -5.17 -13.75
N ARG A 60 6.07 -6.27 -14.50
CA ARG A 60 7.14 -7.26 -14.30
C ARG A 60 8.47 -6.86 -14.90
N THR A 61 8.48 -6.34 -16.13
CA THR A 61 9.74 -6.12 -16.85
C THR A 61 10.17 -4.66 -16.90
N LYS A 62 9.21 -3.74 -16.76
CA LYS A 62 9.41 -2.29 -16.92
C LYS A 62 8.53 -1.52 -15.96
N VAL A 63 8.79 -0.23 -15.81
CA VAL A 63 7.88 0.73 -15.19
C VAL A 63 7.74 1.92 -16.14
N TYR A 64 6.50 2.33 -16.39
CA TYR A 64 6.21 3.45 -17.28
C TYR A 64 5.52 4.59 -16.53
N VAL A 65 5.74 5.82 -16.97
CA VAL A 65 4.93 6.97 -16.60
C VAL A 65 4.10 7.45 -17.78
N VAL A 66 2.83 7.76 -17.54
CA VAL A 66 1.89 8.27 -18.54
C VAL A 66 1.57 9.73 -18.26
N VAL A 67 1.78 10.58 -19.26
CA VAL A 67 1.46 12.01 -19.23
C VAL A 67 0.68 12.36 -20.49
N GLY A 68 -0.55 12.85 -20.33
CA GLY A 68 -1.36 13.29 -21.47
C GLY A 68 -1.51 12.23 -22.58
N ALA A 69 -1.64 10.95 -22.19
CA ALA A 69 -1.70 9.75 -23.05
C ALA A 69 -0.38 9.28 -23.70
N VAL A 70 0.75 9.93 -23.42
CA VAL A 70 2.09 9.49 -23.87
C VAL A 70 2.77 8.66 -22.78
N TRP A 71 3.36 7.53 -23.18
CA TRP A 71 4.08 6.60 -22.30
C TRP A 71 5.59 6.85 -22.35
N HIS A 72 6.21 7.00 -21.19
CA HIS A 72 7.66 7.15 -21.04
C HIS A 72 8.22 6.05 -20.14
N ASP A 73 9.28 5.39 -20.59
CA ASP A 73 9.95 4.33 -19.83
C ASP A 73 10.82 4.95 -18.73
N ILE A 74 10.49 4.66 -17.47
CA ILE A 74 11.22 5.14 -16.29
C ILE A 74 11.87 4.00 -15.52
N THR A 75 11.99 2.82 -16.15
CA THR A 75 12.59 1.63 -15.57
C THR A 75 13.98 1.93 -15.01
N SER A 76 14.24 1.43 -13.81
CA SER A 76 15.55 1.53 -13.16
C SER A 76 16.68 1.00 -14.05
N ALA A 77 17.88 1.56 -13.90
CA ALA A 77 19.05 1.14 -14.68
C ALA A 77 19.42 -0.34 -14.44
N ALA A 78 19.13 -0.86 -13.25
CA ALA A 78 19.32 -2.27 -12.91
C ALA A 78 18.30 -3.19 -13.60
N GLY A 79 17.16 -2.64 -14.03
CA GLY A 79 16.04 -3.40 -14.54
C GLY A 79 15.39 -4.30 -13.49
N TYR A 80 14.42 -5.12 -13.94
CA TYR A 80 13.65 -6.01 -13.07
C TYR A 80 13.82 -7.49 -13.43
N GLY A 81 15.06 -7.90 -13.69
CA GLY A 81 15.37 -9.30 -14.05
C GLY A 81 15.08 -10.32 -12.95
N THR A 82 14.89 -9.88 -11.71
CA THR A 82 14.57 -10.74 -10.55
C THR A 82 13.09 -11.06 -10.41
N LEU A 83 12.19 -10.31 -11.07
CA LEU A 83 10.74 -10.49 -10.95
C LEU A 83 10.26 -11.69 -11.78
N ASN A 84 9.64 -12.65 -11.10
CA ASN A 84 9.02 -13.83 -11.68
C ASN A 84 7.52 -13.63 -11.90
N ALA A 85 6.85 -14.70 -12.32
CA ALA A 85 5.42 -14.66 -12.55
C ALA A 85 4.62 -14.42 -11.27
N ASN A 86 3.72 -13.43 -11.32
CA ASN A 86 2.89 -12.91 -10.22
C ASN A 86 3.61 -11.94 -9.26
N ASP A 87 4.93 -11.77 -9.35
CA ASP A 87 5.63 -10.78 -8.54
C ASP A 87 5.23 -9.35 -8.91
N GLU A 88 4.67 -9.13 -10.11
CA GLU A 88 4.08 -7.85 -10.50
C GLU A 88 2.87 -7.45 -9.63
N LEU A 89 2.21 -8.39 -8.95
CA LEU A 89 1.07 -8.09 -8.08
C LEU A 89 1.51 -7.56 -6.70
N LEU A 90 2.80 -7.69 -6.38
CA LEU A 90 3.37 -7.32 -5.08
C LEU A 90 3.92 -5.90 -5.03
N TRP A 91 3.76 -5.13 -6.11
CA TRP A 91 4.15 -3.72 -6.12
C TRP A 91 3.35 -2.93 -5.07
N THR A 92 4.07 -2.15 -4.28
CA THR A 92 3.49 -1.19 -3.33
C THR A 92 4.06 0.19 -3.63
N THR A 93 3.22 1.21 -3.43
CA THR A 93 3.60 2.60 -3.67
C THR A 93 3.14 3.49 -2.54
N CYS A 94 3.93 4.52 -2.26
CA CYS A 94 3.56 5.62 -1.40
C CYS A 94 4.15 6.93 -1.94
N ALA A 95 3.60 8.07 -1.50
CA ALA A 95 4.14 9.38 -1.82
C ALA A 95 4.65 10.04 -0.54
N LEU A 96 5.92 10.43 -0.53
CA LEU A 96 6.51 11.27 0.51
C LEU A 96 6.56 12.71 0.00
N GLY A 97 5.56 13.50 0.39
CA GLY A 97 5.31 14.78 -0.27
C GLY A 97 4.97 14.56 -1.75
N GLU A 98 5.79 15.11 -2.65
CA GLU A 98 5.64 14.91 -4.10
C GLU A 98 6.50 13.76 -4.66
N ILE A 99 7.33 13.10 -3.84
CA ILE A 99 8.23 12.04 -4.31
C ILE A 99 7.51 10.68 -4.22
N PRO A 100 7.22 10.02 -5.34
CA PRO A 100 6.68 8.67 -5.33
C PRO A 100 7.80 7.66 -5.06
N ILE A 101 7.48 6.70 -4.21
CA ILE A 101 8.34 5.59 -3.84
C ILE A 101 7.61 4.32 -4.26
N LEU A 102 8.35 3.46 -4.94
CA LEU A 102 7.90 2.16 -5.43
C LEU A 102 8.71 1.09 -4.71
N ASN A 103 8.03 0.03 -4.30
CA ASN A 103 8.67 -1.12 -3.68
C ASN A 103 8.09 -2.42 -4.21
N ASN A 104 8.96 -3.40 -4.41
CA ASN A 104 8.60 -4.79 -4.65
C ASN A 104 9.52 -5.66 -3.78
N PRO A 105 9.01 -6.64 -3.03
CA PRO A 105 9.84 -7.48 -2.15
C PRO A 105 10.96 -8.26 -2.85
N GLN A 106 10.77 -8.61 -4.13
CA GLN A 106 11.75 -9.31 -4.96
C GLN A 106 12.72 -8.36 -5.69
N ALA A 107 12.46 -7.06 -5.60
CA ALA A 107 13.38 -6.01 -6.00
C ALA A 107 13.77 -5.19 -4.75
N HIS A 108 14.29 -3.99 -4.97
CA HIS A 108 14.60 -3.06 -3.90
C HIS A 108 13.71 -1.83 -4.00
N PRO A 109 13.48 -1.10 -2.89
CA PRO A 109 12.74 0.14 -2.93
C PRO A 109 13.45 1.18 -3.80
N GLU A 110 12.67 1.85 -4.63
CA GLU A 110 13.12 2.87 -5.58
C GLU A 110 12.25 4.11 -5.45
N TYR A 111 12.77 5.27 -5.85
CA TYR A 111 12.04 6.52 -5.88
C TYR A 111 12.21 7.20 -7.24
N TRP A 112 11.27 8.08 -7.57
CA TRP A 112 11.33 8.85 -8.81
C TRP A 112 11.30 10.36 -8.54
N SER A 113 12.48 10.96 -8.49
CA SER A 113 12.65 12.40 -8.32
C SER A 113 13.93 12.87 -9.04
N PRO A 114 13.94 14.05 -9.68
CA PRO A 114 12.80 14.94 -9.92
C PRO A 114 11.78 14.33 -10.91
N GLN A 115 10.50 14.71 -10.81
CA GLN A 115 9.41 14.15 -11.62
C GLN A 115 9.47 14.69 -13.05
N GLN A 116 10.25 14.02 -13.90
CA GLN A 116 10.45 14.36 -15.31
C GLN A 116 10.44 13.10 -16.17
N THR A 117 9.93 13.19 -17.40
CA THR A 117 9.74 12.04 -18.30
C THR A 117 11.04 11.37 -18.75
N THR A 118 12.18 12.05 -18.63
CA THR A 118 13.52 11.50 -18.92
C THR A 118 14.20 10.89 -17.70
N GLN A 119 13.67 11.12 -16.51
CA GLN A 119 14.23 10.60 -15.26
C GLN A 119 13.80 9.14 -15.08
N ILE A 120 14.76 8.27 -14.82
CA ILE A 120 14.52 6.87 -14.45
C ILE A 120 14.41 6.73 -12.93
N LEU A 121 13.82 5.62 -12.48
CA LEU A 121 13.79 5.22 -11.09
C LEU A 121 15.20 5.11 -10.52
N GLN A 122 15.39 5.63 -9.31
CA GLN A 122 16.65 5.56 -8.59
C GLN A 122 16.49 4.70 -7.32
N PRO A 123 17.52 3.92 -6.96
CA PRO A 123 17.48 3.10 -5.76
C PRO A 123 17.39 3.98 -4.51
N LEU A 124 16.52 3.60 -3.58
CA LEU A 124 16.36 4.33 -2.33
C LEU A 124 17.63 4.19 -1.47
N LEU A 125 18.10 5.32 -0.94
CA LEU A 125 19.21 5.39 -0.01
C LEU A 125 18.77 4.86 1.36
N PHE A 126 19.61 3.99 1.94
CA PHE A 126 19.47 3.52 3.31
C PHE A 126 20.22 4.46 4.26
N ASP A 127 21.42 4.88 3.88
CA ASP A 127 22.23 5.89 4.56
C ASP A 127 22.92 6.80 3.52
N ALA A 128 23.75 7.74 3.95
CA ALA A 128 24.43 8.69 3.07
C ALA A 128 25.32 8.03 1.99
N THR A 129 25.69 6.76 2.17
CA THR A 129 26.64 6.02 1.31
C THR A 129 26.07 4.74 0.70
N ASN A 130 25.08 4.11 1.34
CA ASN A 130 24.54 2.81 0.97
C ASN A 130 23.08 2.91 0.56
N THR A 131 22.70 2.16 -0.47
CA THR A 131 21.31 1.90 -0.84
C THR A 131 20.77 0.68 -0.11
N TRP A 132 19.44 0.51 -0.13
CA TRP A 132 18.80 -0.73 0.34
C TRP A 132 19.34 -1.97 -0.37
N LEU A 133 19.60 -1.88 -1.68
CA LEU A 133 20.26 -2.92 -2.46
C LEU A 133 21.67 -3.24 -1.94
N ALA A 134 22.49 -2.23 -1.65
CA ALA A 134 23.85 -2.43 -1.15
C ALA A 134 23.89 -3.12 0.22
N LYS A 135 22.89 -2.87 1.07
CA LYS A 135 22.70 -3.56 2.36
C LYS A 135 22.05 -4.94 2.25
N THR A 136 21.61 -5.33 1.05
CA THR A 136 20.79 -6.52 0.79
C THR A 136 19.51 -6.58 1.62
N TYR A 137 18.90 -5.41 1.86
CA TYR A 137 17.64 -5.28 2.60
C TYR A 137 16.48 -5.09 1.62
N SER A 138 15.33 -5.68 1.98
CA SER A 138 14.05 -5.46 1.30
C SER A 138 12.92 -5.46 2.32
N ALA A 139 11.73 -5.02 1.89
CA ALA A 139 10.53 -5.11 2.71
C ALA A 139 9.34 -5.47 1.82
N LYS A 140 8.31 -6.09 2.40
CA LYS A 140 7.10 -6.45 1.67
C LYS A 140 6.32 -5.21 1.27
N VAL A 141 6.21 -4.23 2.16
CA VAL A 141 5.36 -3.04 1.97
C VAL A 141 6.06 -1.77 2.41
N PHE A 142 5.95 -0.72 1.60
CA PHE A 142 6.34 0.64 1.96
C PHE A 142 5.14 1.57 2.06
N ARG A 143 5.11 2.37 3.14
CA ARG A 143 4.07 3.37 3.40
C ARG A 143 4.68 4.64 3.93
N SER A 144 4.00 5.76 3.71
CA SER A 144 4.37 7.07 4.22
C SER A 144 3.36 7.49 5.28
N HIS A 145 3.84 8.04 6.39
CA HIS A 145 2.98 8.65 7.41
C HIS A 145 3.65 9.89 7.97
N LYS A 146 2.96 11.03 7.94
CA LYS A 146 3.55 12.36 8.19
C LYS A 146 4.77 12.57 7.27
N ASN A 147 5.95 12.78 7.84
CA ASN A 147 7.21 12.92 7.11
C ASN A 147 8.09 11.66 7.20
N PHE A 148 7.55 10.55 7.71
CA PHE A 148 8.28 9.30 7.90
C PHE A 148 7.93 8.32 6.80
N LEU A 149 8.92 7.51 6.42
CA LEU A 149 8.69 6.30 5.66
C LEU A 149 8.71 5.10 6.60
N PHE A 150 7.82 4.16 6.33
CA PHE A 150 7.68 2.90 7.01
C PHE A 150 7.92 1.76 6.03
N ALA A 151 8.82 0.87 6.42
CA ALA A 151 9.07 -0.42 5.77
C ALA A 151 8.51 -1.51 6.68
N LEU A 152 7.56 -2.30 6.16
CA LEU A 152 6.83 -3.33 6.90
C LEU A 152 7.21 -4.72 6.37
N ASN A 153 7.32 -5.70 7.28
CA ASN A 153 7.70 -7.09 6.98
C ASN A 153 9.06 -7.11 6.27
N LEU A 154 10.12 -7.06 7.08
CA LEU A 154 11.48 -6.78 6.63
C LEU A 154 12.20 -8.08 6.28
N THR A 155 13.03 -8.04 5.25
CA THR A 155 14.00 -9.09 4.94
C THR A 155 15.39 -8.46 4.94
N GLU A 156 16.25 -8.92 5.84
CA GLU A 156 17.61 -8.42 5.98
C GLU A 156 18.60 -9.52 5.57
N GLY A 157 19.16 -9.39 4.36
CA GLY A 157 19.99 -10.43 3.77
C GLY A 157 19.18 -11.68 3.47
N SER A 158 19.44 -12.76 4.22
CA SER A 158 18.75 -14.06 4.09
C SER A 158 17.77 -14.34 5.23
N THR A 159 17.55 -13.37 6.14
CA THR A 159 16.70 -13.54 7.31
C THR A 159 15.44 -12.71 7.16
N GLU A 160 14.29 -13.36 7.27
CA GLU A 160 12.97 -12.72 7.25
C GLU A 160 12.54 -12.37 8.68
N PHE A 161 12.06 -11.14 8.83
CA PHE A 161 11.50 -10.58 10.06
C PHE A 161 10.07 -10.11 9.78
N PRO A 162 9.13 -11.06 9.67
CA PRO A 162 7.78 -10.76 9.16
C PRO A 162 6.92 -9.93 10.12
N ASP A 163 7.23 -9.95 11.41
CA ASP A 163 6.57 -9.22 12.48
C ASP A 163 7.21 -7.83 12.76
N SER A 164 8.26 -7.49 12.00
CA SER A 164 9.10 -6.33 12.26
C SER A 164 8.82 -5.22 11.26
N PHE A 165 8.95 -3.99 11.74
CA PHE A 165 8.83 -2.79 10.95
C PHE A 165 9.98 -1.82 11.26
N ARG A 166 10.34 -1.02 10.26
CA ARG A 166 11.40 -0.01 10.33
C ARG A 166 10.81 1.32 9.91
N TRP A 167 11.22 2.40 10.56
CA TRP A 167 10.89 3.76 10.15
C TRP A 167 12.15 4.57 9.88
N SER A 168 12.07 5.48 8.92
CA SER A 168 13.17 6.37 8.54
C SER A 168 13.30 7.55 9.52
N HIS A 169 14.38 8.33 9.42
CA HIS A 169 14.35 9.71 9.93
C HIS A 169 13.26 10.51 9.19
N PRO A 170 12.60 11.52 9.80
CA PRO A 170 11.71 12.42 9.06
C PRO A 170 12.44 13.02 7.85
N ALA A 171 11.81 12.97 6.69
CA ALA A 171 12.34 13.63 5.51
C ALA A 171 12.17 15.15 5.62
N ASP A 172 13.17 15.85 5.08
CA ASP A 172 13.06 17.29 4.83
C ASP A 172 11.98 17.58 3.77
N VAL A 173 11.57 18.85 3.69
CA VAL A 173 10.61 19.29 2.68
C VAL A 173 11.13 18.97 1.28
N ASN A 174 10.36 18.16 0.54
CA ASN A 174 10.73 17.67 -0.80
C ASN A 174 12.06 16.91 -0.83
N GLY A 175 12.47 16.34 0.30
CA GLY A 175 13.67 15.52 0.43
C GLY A 175 13.34 14.04 0.61
N LEU A 176 14.39 13.23 0.56
CA LEU A 176 14.36 11.87 1.05
C LEU A 176 14.85 11.84 2.51
N PRO A 177 14.50 10.82 3.29
CA PRO A 177 15.08 10.63 4.60
C PRO A 177 16.61 10.54 4.55
N ALA A 178 17.27 11.16 5.53
CA ALA A 178 18.73 11.13 5.63
C ALA A 178 19.27 9.72 5.92
N THR A 179 18.59 8.95 6.77
CA THR A 179 19.01 7.61 7.18
C THR A 179 17.84 6.74 7.64
N TRP A 180 18.06 5.44 7.56
CA TRP A 180 17.26 4.34 8.09
C TRP A 180 18.00 3.55 9.17
N ASP A 181 19.25 3.92 9.45
CA ASP A 181 20.14 3.24 10.40
C ASP A 181 19.69 3.50 11.84
N GLU A 182 19.42 2.42 12.57
CA GLU A 182 19.01 2.44 13.98
C GLU A 182 20.19 2.62 14.95
N THR A 183 21.43 2.48 14.47
CA THR A 183 22.64 2.63 15.29
C THR A 183 23.09 4.07 15.43
N ASP A 184 22.55 4.98 14.62
CA ASP A 184 22.86 6.40 14.68
C ASP A 184 21.87 7.15 15.58
N GLU A 185 22.25 7.31 16.85
CA GLU A 185 21.47 8.02 17.88
C GLU A 185 21.26 9.52 17.57
N ALA A 186 21.96 10.10 16.59
CA ALA A 186 21.73 11.48 16.18
C ALA A 186 20.44 11.65 15.34
N PHE A 187 19.92 10.55 14.79
CA PHE A 187 18.70 10.53 14.01
C PHE A 187 17.58 9.77 14.74
N LEU A 188 16.38 9.83 14.18
CA LEU A 188 15.16 9.27 14.76
C LEU A 188 14.76 7.96 14.06
N ALA A 189 15.66 7.40 13.25
CA ALA A 189 15.39 6.16 12.52
C ALA A 189 15.42 5.00 13.52
N GLY A 190 14.63 3.96 13.25
CA GLY A 190 14.57 2.84 14.18
C GLY A 190 13.84 1.64 13.62
N LYS A 191 13.94 0.56 14.38
CA LYS A 191 13.34 -0.74 14.08
C LYS A 191 12.65 -1.26 15.32
N ALA A 192 11.45 -1.81 15.16
CA ALA A 192 10.73 -2.48 16.23
C ALA A 192 9.96 -3.69 15.68
N SER A 193 9.66 -4.63 16.57
CA SER A 193 8.75 -5.75 16.30
C SER A 193 7.41 -5.49 16.99
N LEU A 194 6.32 -5.92 16.34
CA LEU A 194 5.00 -5.93 16.97
C LEU A 194 4.96 -6.88 18.17
N GLY A 195 5.73 -7.97 18.13
CA GLY A 195 5.72 -9.04 19.13
C GLY A 195 4.33 -9.70 19.23
N GLY A 196 4.24 -10.87 19.84
CA GLY A 196 2.97 -11.58 19.96
C GLY A 196 2.62 -12.45 18.73
N ASN A 197 1.56 -13.24 18.84
CA ASN A 197 1.21 -14.26 17.85
C ASN A 197 0.23 -13.71 16.80
N TYR A 198 0.56 -12.57 16.19
CA TYR A 198 -0.31 -11.89 15.22
C TYR A 198 -0.08 -12.34 13.76
N GLY A 199 0.97 -13.12 13.51
CA GLY A 199 1.42 -13.51 12.18
C GLY A 199 2.17 -12.39 11.46
N ASP A 200 2.23 -12.51 10.14
CA ASP A 200 2.96 -11.58 9.29
C ASP A 200 2.30 -10.19 9.26
N ILE A 201 3.11 -9.13 9.14
CA ILE A 201 2.58 -7.81 8.78
C ILE A 201 2.17 -7.84 7.31
N ILE A 202 0.91 -7.47 7.06
CA ILE A 202 0.32 -7.45 5.71
C ILE A 202 0.39 -6.05 5.12
N ASP A 203 -0.09 -5.02 5.83
CA ASP A 203 -0.09 -3.64 5.33
C ASP A 203 -0.19 -2.61 6.47
N GLY A 204 -0.04 -1.33 6.14
CA GLY A 204 -0.30 -0.20 7.03
C GLY A 204 -0.90 0.97 6.27
N ALA A 205 -1.67 1.80 6.96
CA ALA A 205 -2.25 3.00 6.35
C ALA A 205 -2.29 4.14 7.37
N SER A 206 -2.13 5.37 6.91
CA SER A 206 -2.22 6.56 7.76
C SER A 206 -3.69 6.85 8.13
N LEU A 207 -3.98 6.90 9.43
CA LEU A 207 -5.27 7.31 9.98
C LEU A 207 -5.12 8.58 10.79
N ARG A 208 -5.37 9.74 10.16
CA ARG A 208 -5.16 11.06 10.80
C ARG A 208 -3.74 11.18 11.35
N ASP A 209 -3.58 11.26 12.68
CA ASP A 209 -2.29 11.37 13.36
C ASP A 209 -1.64 10.03 13.70
N SER A 210 -2.40 8.95 13.61
CA SER A 210 -2.00 7.60 13.98
C SER A 210 -1.69 6.77 12.74
N PHE A 211 -0.84 5.76 12.88
CA PHE A 211 -0.52 4.81 11.82
C PHE A 211 -0.91 3.39 12.25
N PRO A 212 -2.14 2.94 11.92
CA PRO A 212 -2.53 1.55 12.04
C PRO A 212 -1.70 0.61 11.14
N ILE A 213 -1.06 -0.38 11.76
CA ILE A 213 -0.43 -1.53 11.14
C ILE A 213 -1.38 -2.73 11.26
N TYR A 214 -1.58 -3.40 10.13
CA TYR A 214 -2.44 -4.56 9.99
C TYR A 214 -1.59 -5.81 9.76
N SER A 215 -1.72 -6.77 10.67
CA SER A 215 -1.17 -8.12 10.56
C SER A 215 -2.25 -9.10 10.09
N GLU A 216 -1.88 -10.36 9.88
CA GLU A 216 -2.82 -11.42 9.49
C GLU A 216 -3.98 -11.59 10.48
N SER A 217 -3.71 -11.46 11.78
CA SER A 217 -4.71 -11.65 12.83
C SER A 217 -4.79 -10.52 13.85
N GLY A 218 -4.07 -9.41 13.64
CA GLY A 218 -4.03 -8.31 14.61
C GLY A 218 -3.99 -6.91 13.99
N ILE A 219 -4.38 -5.92 14.79
CA ILE A 219 -4.31 -4.49 14.47
C ILE A 219 -3.57 -3.78 15.58
N ASN A 220 -2.44 -3.18 15.22
CA ASN A 220 -1.64 -2.35 16.12
C ASN A 220 -1.67 -0.91 15.61
N ILE A 221 -1.72 0.06 16.50
CA ILE A 221 -1.72 1.48 16.17
C ILE A 221 -0.43 2.10 16.69
N LEU A 222 0.26 2.82 15.81
CA LEU A 222 1.42 3.64 16.17
C LEU A 222 1.00 5.10 16.27
N ASP A 223 1.15 5.67 17.46
CA ASP A 223 0.95 7.09 17.71
C ASP A 223 2.32 7.78 17.80
N TYR A 224 2.49 8.87 17.04
CA TYR A 224 3.73 9.63 17.08
C TYR A 224 3.90 10.31 18.44
N THR A 225 4.96 9.96 19.16
CA THR A 225 5.38 10.62 20.39
C THR A 225 6.60 11.47 20.09
N ASN A 226 6.55 12.76 20.42
CA ASN A 226 7.70 13.67 20.36
C ASN A 226 8.72 13.38 21.50
N ASP A 227 8.98 12.10 21.76
CA ASP A 227 9.85 11.60 22.81
C ASP A 227 10.87 10.65 22.17
N GLU A 228 11.86 10.20 22.95
CA GLU A 228 12.95 9.31 22.54
C GLU A 228 12.43 8.02 21.89
N TYR A 229 11.27 7.52 22.31
CA TYR A 229 10.67 6.31 21.74
C TYR A 229 10.04 6.50 20.37
N VAL A 230 9.86 7.74 19.89
CA VAL A 230 9.30 8.18 18.59
C VAL A 230 7.87 7.72 18.28
N TRP A 231 7.57 6.42 18.45
CA TRP A 231 6.29 5.79 18.21
C TRP A 231 5.83 5.03 19.45
N ARG A 232 4.67 5.43 19.98
CA ARG A 232 3.97 4.65 20.99
C ARG A 232 3.06 3.63 20.31
N ARG A 233 3.34 2.35 20.54
CA ARG A 233 2.49 1.26 20.09
C ARG A 233 1.31 1.05 21.04
N ARG A 234 0.13 0.85 20.48
CA ARG A 234 -1.08 0.40 21.17
C ARG A 234 -1.76 -0.71 20.37
N GLU A 235 -2.03 -1.82 21.01
CA GLU A 235 -2.82 -2.90 20.42
C GLU A 235 -4.30 -2.50 20.39
N LEU A 236 -4.95 -2.63 19.23
CA LEU A 236 -6.39 -2.42 19.07
C LEU A 236 -7.15 -3.75 19.06
N SER A 237 -6.63 -4.75 18.35
CA SER A 237 -7.24 -6.07 18.23
C SER A 237 -6.19 -7.15 18.00
N SER A 238 -6.44 -8.33 18.56
CA SER A 238 -5.65 -9.56 18.38
C SER A 238 -6.39 -10.65 17.61
N THR A 239 -7.58 -10.33 17.09
CA THR A 239 -8.47 -11.33 16.45
C THR A 239 -8.87 -10.96 15.03
N ILE A 240 -8.72 -9.69 14.65
CA ILE A 240 -9.10 -9.18 13.34
C ILE A 240 -7.83 -8.68 12.68
N GLY A 241 -7.56 -9.18 11.48
CA GLY A 241 -6.46 -8.74 10.63
C GLY A 241 -6.93 -8.37 9.22
N LEU A 242 -5.97 -8.24 8.32
CA LEU A 242 -6.19 -7.86 6.93
C LEU A 242 -5.98 -9.05 6.00
N LEU A 243 -6.84 -9.19 4.98
CA LEU A 243 -6.76 -10.29 4.03
C LEU A 243 -5.46 -10.24 3.21
N THR A 244 -5.21 -9.13 2.52
CA THR A 244 -4.06 -8.94 1.62
C THR A 244 -3.58 -7.48 1.62
N THR A 245 -2.46 -7.22 0.95
CA THR A 245 -1.99 -5.85 0.68
C THR A 245 -3.02 -5.04 -0.10
N ASN A 246 -3.04 -3.72 0.10
CA ASN A 246 -3.98 -2.79 -0.55
C ASN A 246 -5.48 -3.10 -0.30
N CYS A 247 -5.81 -3.82 0.78
CA CYS A 247 -7.18 -4.05 1.23
C CYS A 247 -7.66 -3.06 2.29
N VAL A 248 -7.02 -1.90 2.40
CA VAL A 248 -7.37 -0.84 3.35
C VAL A 248 -7.42 0.50 2.65
N VAL A 249 -8.50 1.24 2.87
CA VAL A 249 -8.65 2.61 2.37
C VAL A 249 -9.18 3.53 3.47
N GLU A 250 -8.63 4.74 3.54
CA GLU A 250 -9.08 5.79 4.44
C GLU A 250 -10.14 6.65 3.76
N ILE A 251 -11.31 6.77 4.38
CA ILE A 251 -12.39 7.64 3.93
C ILE A 251 -12.91 8.42 5.14
N LYS A 252 -12.70 9.74 5.13
CA LYS A 252 -13.22 10.68 6.15
C LYS A 252 -12.80 10.34 7.59
N GLY A 253 -11.58 9.85 7.76
CA GLY A 253 -11.01 9.47 9.06
C GLY A 253 -11.55 8.16 9.61
N THR A 254 -11.96 7.24 8.72
CA THR A 254 -12.29 5.86 9.04
C THR A 254 -11.64 4.96 7.99
N HIS A 255 -10.97 3.93 8.45
CA HIS A 255 -10.43 2.89 7.57
C HIS A 255 -11.53 1.88 7.25
N PHE A 256 -11.70 1.59 5.97
CA PHE A 256 -12.47 0.47 5.48
C PHE A 256 -11.49 -0.63 5.15
N LEU A 257 -11.63 -1.78 5.79
CA LEU A 257 -10.72 -2.90 5.62
C LEU A 257 -11.48 -4.18 5.30
N LEU A 258 -10.86 -4.98 4.43
CA LEU A 258 -11.30 -6.33 4.12
C LEU A 258 -10.47 -7.32 4.92
N GLY A 259 -11.07 -7.94 5.93
CA GLY A 259 -10.47 -9.05 6.68
C GLY A 259 -10.79 -10.40 6.02
N ASP A 260 -10.30 -11.47 6.63
CA ASP A 260 -10.49 -12.85 6.13
C ASP A 260 -11.96 -13.27 6.01
N SER A 261 -12.78 -12.87 6.97
CA SER A 261 -14.18 -13.30 7.01
C SER A 261 -15.19 -12.17 7.06
N ASP A 262 -14.78 -10.92 7.22
CA ASP A 262 -15.69 -9.77 7.35
C ASP A 262 -15.12 -8.49 6.73
N VAL A 263 -16.01 -7.58 6.34
CA VAL A 263 -15.65 -6.21 5.98
C VAL A 263 -15.93 -5.34 7.19
N VAL A 264 -14.89 -4.72 7.73
CA VAL A 264 -15.00 -3.93 8.94
C VAL A 264 -14.48 -2.51 8.72
N THR A 265 -14.94 -1.62 9.59
CA THR A 265 -14.50 -0.24 9.67
C THR A 265 -13.72 -0.05 10.95
N ASN A 266 -12.62 0.71 10.88
CA ASN A 266 -11.79 1.05 12.01
C ASN A 266 -11.63 2.58 12.08
N ASP A 267 -12.02 3.19 13.19
CA ASP A 267 -11.88 4.63 13.43
C ASP A 267 -10.67 5.00 14.31
N GLY A 268 -9.85 4.00 14.69
CA GLY A 268 -8.67 4.12 15.56
C GLY A 268 -8.95 3.71 17.02
N ASN A 269 -10.21 3.51 17.38
CA ASN A 269 -10.65 3.12 18.72
C ASN A 269 -11.61 1.92 18.72
N GLN A 270 -12.49 1.82 17.73
CA GLN A 270 -13.49 0.77 17.60
C GLN A 270 -13.47 0.15 16.21
N ILE A 271 -13.78 -1.15 16.18
CA ILE A 271 -13.92 -1.92 14.96
C ILE A 271 -15.40 -2.31 14.81
N ASN A 272 -16.02 -1.90 13.72
CA ASN A 272 -17.43 -2.17 13.44
C ASN A 272 -17.59 -2.90 12.11
N SER A 273 -18.34 -4.01 12.11
CA SER A 273 -18.68 -4.74 10.88
C SER A 273 -19.71 -3.97 10.06
N ILE A 274 -19.49 -3.88 8.74
CA ILE A 274 -20.42 -3.24 7.80
C ILE A 274 -21.16 -4.23 6.91
N ALA A 275 -20.63 -5.45 6.76
CA ALA A 275 -21.24 -6.48 5.92
C ALA A 275 -22.05 -7.47 6.78
N HIS A 276 -23.37 -7.42 6.67
CA HIS A 276 -24.24 -8.29 7.47
C HIS A 276 -24.80 -9.49 6.67
N ASN A 277 -24.79 -10.67 7.29
CA ASN A 277 -25.41 -11.93 6.85
C ASN A 277 -25.25 -12.26 5.36
N ARG A 278 -26.24 -11.90 4.54
CA ARG A 278 -26.34 -12.33 3.15
C ARG A 278 -25.28 -11.67 2.26
N ILE A 279 -24.97 -10.39 2.49
CA ILE A 279 -23.96 -9.66 1.71
C ILE A 279 -22.57 -10.21 2.03
N ARG A 280 -22.29 -10.43 3.32
CA ARG A 280 -21.05 -11.06 3.78
C ARG A 280 -20.86 -12.44 3.15
N LYS A 281 -21.85 -13.34 3.29
CA LYS A 281 -21.77 -14.68 2.71
C LYS A 281 -21.60 -14.66 1.20
N ASP A 282 -22.33 -13.80 0.50
CA ASP A 282 -22.25 -13.69 -0.97
C ASP A 282 -20.88 -13.18 -1.43
N LEU A 283 -20.28 -12.22 -0.71
CA LEU A 283 -18.93 -11.72 -1.01
C LEU A 283 -17.88 -12.82 -0.83
N PHE A 284 -17.80 -13.43 0.35
CA PHE A 284 -16.76 -14.42 0.66
C PHE A 284 -16.94 -15.75 -0.09
N THR A 285 -18.15 -16.11 -0.52
CA THR A 285 -18.35 -17.30 -1.39
C THR A 285 -17.84 -17.05 -2.82
N LYS A 286 -17.74 -15.78 -3.25
CA LYS A 286 -17.28 -15.41 -4.59
C LYS A 286 -15.78 -15.09 -4.66
N ILE A 287 -15.12 -14.96 -3.52
CA ILE A 287 -13.66 -14.82 -3.47
C ILE A 287 -13.06 -16.18 -3.82
N ASP A 288 -12.18 -16.16 -4.81
CA ASP A 288 -11.40 -17.33 -5.19
C ASP A 288 -10.28 -17.55 -4.17
N THR A 289 -10.25 -18.71 -3.53
CA THR A 289 -9.26 -19.07 -2.52
C THR A 289 -7.85 -19.15 -3.08
N ASP A 290 -7.69 -19.40 -4.39
CA ASP A 290 -6.38 -19.49 -5.03
C ASP A 290 -5.84 -18.11 -5.46
N ASN A 291 -6.73 -17.13 -5.61
CA ASN A 291 -6.42 -15.79 -6.10
C ASN A 291 -6.81 -14.68 -5.11
N PHE A 292 -6.93 -15.01 -3.82
CA PHE A 292 -7.34 -14.04 -2.80
C PHE A 292 -6.39 -12.83 -2.71
N ASN A 293 -5.10 -13.03 -2.99
CA ASN A 293 -4.05 -12.01 -3.15
C ASN A 293 -4.35 -10.91 -4.17
N ARG A 294 -5.40 -11.05 -4.99
CA ARG A 294 -5.85 -10.07 -5.97
C ARG A 294 -7.05 -9.23 -5.49
N CYS A 295 -7.45 -9.37 -4.23
CA CYS A 295 -8.45 -8.50 -3.62
C CYS A 295 -7.83 -7.13 -3.31
N TYR A 296 -8.60 -6.07 -3.56
CA TYR A 296 -8.26 -4.68 -3.28
C TYR A 296 -9.52 -3.91 -2.90
N VAL A 297 -9.37 -2.83 -2.11
CA VAL A 297 -10.47 -1.98 -1.62
C VAL A 297 -10.40 -0.58 -2.23
#